data_AF-A0A803MFP4-F1
#
_entry.id   AF-A0A803MFP4-F1
#
_cell.length_a   1.000
_cell.length_b   1.000
_cell.length_c   1.000
_cell.angle_alpha   90.00
_cell.angle_beta   90.00
_cell.angle_gamma   90.00
#
_symmetry.space_group_name_H-M   'P 1'
#
loop_
_entity.id
_entity.type
_entity.pdbx_description
1 polymer ?
#
loop_
_entity_poly.entity_id
_entity_poly.type
_entity_poly.pdbx_seq_one_letter_code
_entity_poly.pdbx_strand_id
1 'polypeptide(L)'
;MHMHRSSSSPSFLPSICSVHTFIGLAVILCVYFTLQTSISLQDKSLPSEQIKTTLPSSILLPQQYDSNDMNFNEIPTMEQPPPHSNEKTILRSPPKAEILGLARDFDIAWGNGRGTFHDNGTLLTLSLDKNSGSGFESKNRFLFAKIDMKIKLIPNNSAGTVTTFYMSSNGSTHDEIDFEFLGNVSGQPYTIHTNIYCQGKGNREQQFYLWFDPTADFHSYSILWNPARIVFFVDGTPIREFNNMEEFGVPFPNKQPMRIFSSLWNADDWATQGGKVHTDWSKAPFVASFKNFKASSCVWSHGSSSCGSDDLDSESSGFENAWLREELDSKSLRKMRRVQQNYMTYNYCDDKMRFHEGLPKECTTKGSNRGRQSQFR
;
A
#
# COMPACT_ATOMS: atom_id res chain seq x y z
N MET A 1 5.38 -9.81 -69.70
CA MET A 1 5.64 -10.59 -70.93
C MET A 1 7.04 -11.20 -70.82
N HIS A 2 7.27 -12.37 -71.43
CA HIS A 2 8.47 -13.24 -71.27
C HIS A 2 9.83 -12.58 -71.66
N MET A 3 10.89 -12.73 -70.85
CA MET A 3 12.05 -13.68 -70.90
C MET A 3 13.15 -13.44 -71.98
N HIS A 4 14.42 -13.41 -71.54
CA HIS A 4 15.55 -14.35 -71.82
C HIS A 4 16.88 -13.70 -71.33
N ARG A 5 17.71 -14.34 -70.45
CA ARG A 5 18.85 -15.27 -70.70
C ARG A 5 19.98 -14.68 -71.59
N SER A 6 21.29 -14.85 -71.33
CA SER A 6 22.04 -15.86 -70.54
C SER A 6 23.52 -15.50 -70.22
N SER A 7 24.11 -16.15 -69.19
CA SER A 7 25.53 -16.62 -69.04
C SER A 7 26.71 -15.61 -69.13
N SER A 8 27.86 -15.77 -68.45
CA SER A 8 28.56 -16.96 -67.93
C SER A 8 29.57 -16.65 -66.79
N SER A 9 29.98 -17.67 -66.03
CA SER A 9 31.13 -17.68 -65.08
C SER A 9 32.40 -18.29 -65.75
N PRO A 10 33.59 -18.32 -65.10
CA PRO A 10 33.91 -19.49 -64.25
C PRO A 10 34.90 -19.30 -63.05
N SER A 11 34.80 -20.21 -62.06
CA SER A 11 35.79 -20.81 -61.12
C SER A 11 37.17 -20.15 -60.83
N PHE A 12 37.71 -20.17 -59.59
CA PHE A 12 38.31 -21.37 -58.95
C PHE A 12 38.47 -21.30 -57.40
N LEU A 13 38.42 -22.48 -56.77
CA LEU A 13 38.79 -22.87 -55.37
C LEU A 13 40.07 -23.78 -55.44
N PRO A 14 40.70 -24.34 -54.35
CA PRO A 14 40.26 -24.65 -52.96
C PRO A 14 41.23 -24.07 -51.88
N SER A 15 41.43 -24.50 -50.62
CA SER A 15 41.09 -25.69 -49.78
C SER A 15 40.84 -25.26 -48.31
N ILE A 16 39.89 -25.83 -47.57
CA ILE A 16 39.94 -27.05 -46.72
C ILE A 16 41.03 -27.06 -45.63
N CYS A 17 40.60 -26.89 -44.37
CA CYS A 17 41.02 -27.74 -43.24
C CYS A 17 39.91 -27.81 -42.18
N SER A 18 39.86 -28.92 -41.46
CA SER A 18 38.77 -29.33 -40.56
C SER A 18 39.20 -29.26 -39.09
N VAL A 19 38.34 -28.74 -38.20
CA VAL A 19 38.50 -28.89 -36.74
C VAL A 19 37.14 -29.12 -36.08
N HIS A 20 36.74 -30.38 -35.99
CA HIS A 20 35.82 -30.87 -34.95
C HIS A 20 36.66 -31.55 -33.85
N THR A 21 36.09 -31.60 -32.64
CA THR A 21 36.64 -32.26 -31.43
C THR A 21 37.58 -31.40 -30.59
N PHE A 22 37.04 -30.77 -29.53
CA PHE A 22 37.64 -30.65 -28.18
C PHE A 22 36.64 -29.99 -27.20
N ILE A 23 35.44 -30.57 -27.08
CA ILE A 23 34.53 -30.29 -25.95
C ILE A 23 34.78 -31.36 -24.91
N GLY A 24 35.53 -31.04 -23.85
CA GLY A 24 35.79 -31.99 -22.76
C GLY A 24 37.10 -31.82 -22.01
N LEU A 25 37.37 -30.64 -21.44
CA LEU A 25 38.41 -30.48 -20.39
C LEU A 25 38.28 -29.23 -19.48
N ALA A 26 37.24 -28.39 -19.65
CA ALA A 26 37.02 -27.20 -18.83
C ALA A 26 36.08 -27.39 -17.62
N VAL A 27 35.46 -28.56 -17.45
CA VAL A 27 34.41 -28.81 -16.43
C VAL A 27 34.94 -29.52 -15.17
N ILE A 28 36.15 -30.10 -15.22
CA ILE A 28 36.68 -30.96 -14.13
C ILE A 28 37.47 -30.16 -13.06
N LEU A 29 37.91 -28.92 -13.35
CA LEU A 29 38.69 -28.11 -12.41
C LEU A 29 37.87 -27.23 -11.45
N CYS A 30 36.56 -27.05 -11.68
CA CYS A 30 35.70 -26.24 -10.80
C CYS A 30 35.03 -27.05 -9.67
N VAL A 31 34.99 -28.38 -9.78
CA VAL A 31 34.38 -29.29 -8.79
C VAL A 31 35.34 -29.64 -7.65
N TYR A 32 36.66 -29.51 -7.85
CA TYR A 32 37.66 -29.81 -6.83
C TYR A 32 37.93 -28.66 -5.83
N PHE A 33 37.55 -27.41 -6.15
CA PHE A 33 37.80 -26.25 -5.29
C PHE A 33 36.63 -25.86 -4.37
N THR A 34 35.48 -26.52 -4.50
CA THR A 34 34.27 -26.26 -3.68
C THR A 34 34.00 -27.34 -2.63
N LEU A 35 34.84 -28.37 -2.52
CA LEU A 35 34.69 -29.45 -1.54
C LEU A 35 35.55 -29.31 -0.27
N GLN A 36 36.39 -28.26 -0.16
CA GLN A 36 37.37 -28.12 0.93
C GLN A 36 37.13 -26.92 1.87
N THR A 37 35.96 -26.28 1.78
CA THR A 37 35.47 -25.27 2.74
C THR A 37 34.27 -25.74 3.57
N SER A 38 33.89 -27.01 3.45
CA SER A 38 32.71 -27.61 4.10
C SER A 38 33.06 -28.52 5.30
N ILE A 39 34.26 -28.39 5.89
CA ILE A 39 34.69 -29.12 7.09
C ILE A 39 35.40 -28.17 8.06
N SER A 40 34.63 -27.31 8.72
CA SER A 40 34.91 -26.73 10.04
C SER A 40 33.64 -26.02 10.52
N LEU A 41 33.43 -25.90 11.84
CA LEU A 41 32.23 -25.34 12.49
C LEU A 41 30.99 -26.25 12.54
N GLN A 42 31.16 -27.46 13.07
CA GLN A 42 30.20 -27.99 14.05
C GLN A 42 30.72 -27.75 15.48
N ASP A 43 29.82 -27.85 16.45
CA ASP A 43 30.04 -27.82 17.91
C ASP A 43 30.61 -26.54 18.54
N LYS A 44 29.70 -25.56 18.71
CA LYS A 44 29.58 -24.83 19.98
C LYS A 44 28.13 -24.82 20.46
N SER A 45 27.80 -25.80 21.29
CA SER A 45 26.60 -25.80 22.12
C SER A 45 26.67 -24.65 23.14
N LEU A 46 25.65 -23.79 23.14
CA LEU A 46 25.41 -22.84 24.24
C LEU A 46 24.55 -23.54 25.31
N PRO A 47 24.87 -23.40 26.61
CA PRO A 47 24.15 -24.09 27.67
C PRO A 47 22.76 -23.48 27.88
N SER A 48 21.79 -24.33 28.22
CA SER A 48 20.43 -23.93 28.58
C SER A 48 20.40 -23.26 29.94
N GLU A 49 20.16 -21.95 29.97
CA GLU A 49 19.95 -21.23 31.22
C GLU A 49 18.51 -21.46 31.73
N GLN A 50 18.38 -22.06 32.92
CA GLN A 50 17.07 -22.37 33.48
C GLN A 50 16.41 -21.13 34.08
N ILE A 51 15.35 -20.65 33.45
CA ILE A 51 14.44 -19.65 34.02
C ILE A 51 13.68 -20.32 35.18
N LYS A 52 14.14 -20.07 36.40
CA LYS A 52 13.40 -20.43 37.62
C LYS A 52 12.12 -19.63 37.71
N THR A 53 10.98 -20.32 37.62
CA THR A 53 9.66 -19.77 37.90
C THR A 53 9.44 -19.62 39.41
N THR A 54 9.72 -18.44 39.95
CA THR A 54 9.27 -18.05 41.30
C THR A 54 7.88 -17.42 41.24
N LEU A 55 6.85 -18.20 41.61
CA LEU A 55 5.56 -17.64 42.02
C LEU A 55 5.67 -17.01 43.42
N PRO A 56 5.04 -15.86 43.66
CA PRO A 56 4.50 -15.50 44.96
C PRO A 56 3.03 -15.93 45.05
N SER A 57 2.73 -16.76 46.04
CA SER A 57 1.35 -17.14 46.39
C SER A 57 0.64 -16.00 47.14
N SER A 58 -0.53 -15.59 46.67
CA SER A 58 -1.53 -14.93 47.53
C SER A 58 -2.94 -15.11 46.97
N ILE A 59 -3.63 -16.12 47.50
CA ILE A 59 -5.07 -16.35 47.29
C ILE A 59 -5.83 -15.35 48.16
N LEU A 60 -6.83 -14.66 47.59
CA LEU A 60 -7.89 -13.99 48.32
C LEU A 60 -9.20 -14.14 47.54
N LEU A 61 -10.12 -14.93 48.09
CA LEU A 61 -11.50 -15.15 47.64
C LEU A 61 -12.44 -14.76 48.81
N PRO A 62 -13.75 -14.56 48.56
CA PRO A 62 -14.41 -13.30 48.87
C PRO A 62 -14.94 -13.23 50.31
N GLN A 63 -15.11 -11.99 50.80
CA GLN A 63 -15.87 -11.77 52.03
C GLN A 63 -17.38 -11.94 51.78
N GLN A 64 -18.01 -12.66 52.71
CA GLN A 64 -19.46 -12.82 52.80
C GLN A 64 -20.14 -11.46 53.04
N TYR A 65 -21.33 -11.29 52.46
CA TYR A 65 -22.31 -10.35 52.99
C TYR A 65 -23.32 -11.14 53.81
N ASP A 66 -23.40 -10.84 55.11
CA ASP A 66 -24.34 -11.47 56.03
C ASP A 66 -25.75 -10.90 55.84
N SER A 67 -26.73 -11.79 55.92
CA SER A 67 -28.15 -11.44 55.95
C SER A 67 -28.62 -11.31 57.39
N ASN A 68 -28.89 -10.09 57.88
CA ASN A 68 -29.72 -9.84 59.06
C ASN A 68 -30.12 -8.37 59.17
N ASP A 69 -31.36 -8.04 58.78
CA ASP A 69 -32.20 -7.07 59.49
C ASP A 69 -33.64 -7.14 58.91
N MET A 70 -34.46 -8.03 59.48
CA MET A 70 -35.91 -8.03 59.26
C MET A 70 -36.60 -7.50 60.52
N ASN A 71 -37.04 -6.25 60.48
CA ASN A 71 -37.95 -5.71 61.48
C ASN A 71 -39.40 -6.00 61.07
N PHE A 72 -40.01 -7.00 61.71
CA PHE A 72 -41.44 -7.27 61.59
C PHE A 72 -42.22 -6.34 62.53
N ASN A 73 -42.90 -5.33 61.99
CA ASN A 73 -44.16 -4.78 62.52
C ASN A 73 -44.71 -3.67 61.62
N GLU A 74 -45.51 -4.03 60.62
CA GLU A 74 -46.68 -3.26 60.16
C GLU A 74 -47.46 -4.10 59.13
N ILE A 75 -48.77 -4.26 59.33
CA ILE A 75 -49.67 -4.92 58.37
C ILE A 75 -50.68 -3.87 57.89
N PRO A 76 -50.54 -3.33 56.67
CA PRO A 76 -51.60 -2.63 55.98
C PRO A 76 -52.44 -3.58 55.11
N THR A 77 -53.72 -3.27 54.99
CA THR A 77 -54.72 -4.01 54.21
C THR A 77 -54.41 -4.08 52.72
N MET A 78 -54.79 -5.19 52.05
CA MET A 78 -54.79 -5.27 50.59
C MET A 78 -55.77 -4.28 49.95
N GLU A 79 -55.27 -3.20 49.37
CA GLU A 79 -56.01 -2.43 48.37
C GLU A 79 -56.02 -3.17 47.02
N GLN A 80 -57.12 -3.05 46.28
CA GLN A 80 -57.22 -3.62 44.94
C GLN A 80 -56.37 -2.81 43.94
N PRO A 81 -55.72 -3.45 42.95
CA PRO A 81 -54.96 -2.72 41.94
C PRO A 81 -55.91 -1.87 41.07
N PRO A 82 -55.51 -0.63 40.70
CA PRO A 82 -56.28 0.21 39.79
C PRO A 82 -56.35 -0.43 38.37
N PRO A 83 -57.36 -0.09 37.57
CA PRO A 83 -57.57 -0.71 36.27
C PRO A 83 -56.43 -0.41 35.29
N HIS A 84 -56.06 -1.42 34.49
CA HIS A 84 -54.99 -1.34 33.48
C HIS A 84 -55.09 -0.10 32.59
N SER A 85 -54.17 0.85 32.76
CA SER A 85 -53.82 1.79 31.71
C SER A 85 -53.05 1.04 30.62
N ASN A 86 -53.51 1.15 29.37
CA ASN A 86 -52.84 0.56 28.22
C ASN A 86 -51.58 1.37 27.84
N GLU A 87 -50.54 1.31 28.67
CA GLU A 87 -49.20 1.63 28.18
C GLU A 87 -48.77 0.54 27.21
N LYS A 88 -48.85 0.86 25.91
CA LYS A 88 -48.06 0.15 24.91
C LYS A 88 -46.61 0.30 25.31
N THR A 89 -46.02 -0.77 25.83
CA THR A 89 -44.56 -0.93 25.89
C THR A 89 -44.07 -0.88 24.44
N ILE A 90 -43.69 0.32 23.98
CA ILE A 90 -43.01 0.49 22.71
C ILE A 90 -41.68 -0.22 22.89
N LEU A 91 -41.62 -1.45 22.37
CA LEU A 91 -40.37 -2.17 22.17
C LEU A 91 -39.55 -1.30 21.21
N ARG A 92 -38.75 -0.38 21.78
CA ARG A 92 -37.78 0.38 21.00
C ARG A 92 -36.89 -0.67 20.38
N SER A 93 -36.88 -0.73 19.04
CA SER A 93 -35.90 -1.51 18.32
C SER A 93 -34.52 -1.16 18.88
N PRO A 94 -33.63 -2.15 19.09
CA PRO A 94 -32.27 -1.85 19.53
C PRO A 94 -31.70 -0.80 18.58
N PRO A 95 -31.00 0.24 19.11
CA PRO A 95 -30.48 1.31 18.29
C PRO A 95 -29.68 0.70 17.15
N LYS A 96 -30.08 1.03 15.92
CA LYS A 96 -29.49 0.49 14.69
C LYS A 96 -27.98 0.69 14.80
N ALA A 97 -27.22 -0.42 14.87
CA ALA A 97 -25.80 -0.36 15.19
C ALA A 97 -25.11 0.67 14.31
N GLU A 98 -24.48 1.66 14.95
CA GLU A 98 -23.85 2.76 14.23
C GLU A 98 -22.73 2.18 13.37
N ILE A 99 -22.76 2.47 12.07
CA ILE A 99 -21.74 2.00 11.15
C ILE A 99 -20.50 2.88 11.37
N LEU A 100 -19.54 2.35 12.13
CA LEU A 100 -18.35 3.07 12.54
C LEU A 100 -17.14 2.70 11.66
N GLY A 101 -16.17 3.61 11.59
CA GLY A 101 -14.91 3.39 10.88
C GLY A 101 -15.08 3.20 9.37
N LEU A 102 -14.35 2.23 8.82
CA LEU A 102 -14.23 2.00 7.37
C LEU A 102 -15.57 1.67 6.70
N ALA A 103 -16.44 0.92 7.37
CA ALA A 103 -17.74 0.53 6.80
C ALA A 103 -18.66 1.73 6.52
N ARG A 104 -18.39 2.89 7.14
CA ARG A 104 -19.09 4.14 6.82
C ARG A 104 -18.66 4.67 5.45
N ASP A 105 -17.36 4.65 5.17
CA ASP A 105 -16.74 5.41 4.08
C ASP A 105 -16.48 4.56 2.80
N PHE A 106 -16.42 3.24 2.93
CA PHE A 106 -16.11 2.29 1.86
C PHE A 106 -17.19 1.21 1.67
N ASP A 107 -17.25 0.65 0.46
CA ASP A 107 -18.00 -0.54 0.10
C ASP A 107 -17.05 -1.63 -0.45
N ILE A 108 -17.37 -2.91 -0.26
CA ILE A 108 -16.64 -4.02 -0.89
C ILE A 108 -17.03 -4.06 -2.37
N ALA A 109 -16.09 -3.75 -3.25
CA ALA A 109 -16.32 -3.68 -4.69
C ALA A 109 -16.36 -5.08 -5.33
N TRP A 110 -15.49 -6.00 -4.88
CA TRP A 110 -15.42 -7.37 -5.41
C TRP A 110 -14.69 -8.34 -4.46
N GLY A 111 -14.76 -9.64 -4.77
CA GLY A 111 -14.04 -10.72 -4.06
C GLY A 111 -14.91 -11.83 -3.48
N ASN A 112 -16.24 -11.67 -3.51
CA ASN A 112 -17.23 -12.68 -3.07
C ASN A 112 -16.95 -13.21 -1.63
N GLY A 113 -17.04 -12.31 -0.64
CA GLY A 113 -16.76 -12.63 0.77
C GLY A 113 -15.29 -12.56 1.19
N ARG A 114 -14.36 -12.34 0.25
CA ARG A 114 -12.91 -12.17 0.56
C ARG A 114 -12.53 -10.80 1.11
N GLY A 115 -13.37 -9.79 0.91
CA GLY A 115 -13.30 -8.50 1.59
C GLY A 115 -14.32 -8.48 2.72
N THR A 116 -13.86 -8.28 3.96
CA THR A 116 -14.71 -8.42 5.16
C THR A 116 -14.44 -7.29 6.15
N PHE A 117 -15.52 -6.68 6.64
CA PHE A 117 -15.49 -5.76 7.78
C PHE A 117 -15.61 -6.53 9.10
N HIS A 118 -14.73 -6.20 10.05
CA HIS A 118 -14.70 -6.72 11.42
C HIS A 118 -14.88 -5.56 12.40
N ASP A 119 -15.00 -5.86 13.69
CA ASP A 119 -14.96 -4.86 14.78
C ASP A 119 -15.92 -3.67 14.54
N ASN A 120 -17.18 -3.98 14.24
CA ASN A 120 -18.25 -3.04 13.87
C ASN A 120 -17.89 -2.06 12.72
N GLY A 121 -17.05 -2.50 11.79
CA GLY A 121 -16.63 -1.73 10.62
C GLY A 121 -15.30 -1.00 10.77
N THR A 122 -14.64 -1.08 11.94
CA THR A 122 -13.39 -0.34 12.20
C THR A 122 -12.13 -1.01 11.63
N LEU A 123 -12.18 -2.31 11.39
CA LEU A 123 -11.15 -3.12 10.72
C LEU A 123 -11.74 -3.71 9.43
N LEU A 124 -10.97 -3.69 8.35
CA LEU A 124 -11.27 -4.41 7.11
C LEU A 124 -10.10 -5.34 6.77
N THR A 125 -10.40 -6.55 6.30
CA THR A 125 -9.41 -7.46 5.71
C THR A 125 -9.73 -7.72 4.25
N LEU A 126 -8.71 -7.66 3.39
CA LEU A 126 -8.76 -8.23 2.05
C LEU A 126 -8.00 -9.56 2.06
N SER A 127 -8.56 -10.57 1.39
CA SER A 127 -7.94 -11.88 1.23
C SER A 127 -7.80 -12.29 -0.24
N LEU A 128 -6.82 -13.14 -0.50
CA LEU A 128 -6.48 -13.68 -1.81
C LEU A 128 -6.16 -15.17 -1.73
N ASP A 129 -6.81 -15.92 -2.61
CA ASP A 129 -6.53 -17.33 -2.88
C ASP A 129 -6.54 -17.58 -4.39
N LYS A 130 -6.22 -18.81 -4.81
CA LYS A 130 -6.07 -19.20 -6.22
C LYS A 130 -7.30 -18.95 -7.11
N ASN A 131 -8.48 -18.72 -6.52
CA ASN A 131 -9.72 -18.50 -7.25
C ASN A 131 -10.02 -17.00 -7.43
N SER A 132 -9.65 -16.16 -6.46
CA SER A 132 -9.86 -14.71 -6.52
C SER A 132 -9.12 -13.94 -5.43
N GLY A 133 -8.84 -12.68 -5.71
CA GLY A 133 -8.50 -11.67 -4.71
C GLY A 133 -9.73 -10.99 -4.09
N SER A 134 -9.56 -9.76 -3.65
CA SER A 134 -10.66 -8.88 -3.24
C SER A 134 -10.28 -7.40 -3.33
N GLY A 135 -11.28 -6.51 -3.29
CA GLY A 135 -11.05 -5.07 -3.21
C GLY A 135 -12.25 -4.27 -2.73
N PHE A 136 -11.98 -3.05 -2.27
CA PHE A 136 -12.96 -2.09 -1.80
C PHE A 136 -12.78 -0.72 -2.48
N GLU A 137 -13.86 0.06 -2.55
CA GLU A 137 -13.85 1.43 -3.09
C GLU A 137 -14.54 2.42 -2.15
N SER A 138 -14.17 3.70 -2.20
CA SER A 138 -14.84 4.75 -1.44
C SER A 138 -16.19 5.09 -2.05
N LYS A 139 -17.20 5.26 -1.19
CA LYS A 139 -18.55 5.68 -1.60
C LYS A 139 -18.50 7.00 -2.37
N ASN A 140 -17.79 7.96 -1.77
CA ASN A 140 -17.56 9.30 -2.30
C ASN A 140 -16.41 9.34 -3.31
N ARG A 141 -16.47 10.36 -4.18
CA ARG A 141 -15.35 10.83 -5.02
C ARG A 141 -14.77 12.09 -4.40
N PHE A 142 -13.53 12.38 -4.72
CA PHE A 142 -12.80 13.53 -4.20
C PHE A 142 -12.07 14.25 -5.34
N LEU A 143 -12.01 15.58 -5.29
CA LEU A 143 -11.14 16.37 -6.16
C LEU A 143 -10.22 17.19 -5.24
N PHE A 144 -9.02 16.65 -4.99
CA PHE A 144 -8.14 16.94 -3.85
C PHE A 144 -8.56 16.30 -2.52
N ALA A 145 -7.60 15.69 -1.84
CA ALA A 145 -7.74 15.13 -0.51
C ALA A 145 -6.37 14.93 0.17
N LYS A 146 -6.34 15.05 1.50
CA LYS A 146 -5.32 14.46 2.36
C LYS A 146 -5.91 13.22 3.03
N ILE A 147 -5.50 12.04 2.59
CA ILE A 147 -5.96 10.75 3.09
C ILE A 147 -4.87 10.04 3.88
N ASP A 148 -5.25 9.34 4.94
CA ASP A 148 -4.38 8.50 5.76
C ASP A 148 -5.09 7.16 6.03
N MET A 149 -4.39 6.05 5.82
CA MET A 149 -4.87 4.70 6.07
C MET A 149 -3.82 3.93 6.85
N LYS A 150 -4.23 3.23 7.92
CA LYS A 150 -3.34 2.26 8.58
C LYS A 150 -3.44 0.91 7.90
N ILE A 151 -2.34 0.41 7.36
CA ILE A 151 -2.26 -0.87 6.64
C ILE A 151 -1.25 -1.78 7.34
N LYS A 152 -1.59 -3.06 7.46
CA LYS A 152 -0.66 -4.15 7.82
C LYS A 152 -0.65 -5.20 6.72
N LEU A 153 0.55 -5.53 6.24
CA LEU A 153 0.76 -6.37 5.07
C LEU A 153 0.81 -7.87 5.42
N ILE A 154 0.87 -8.70 4.37
CA ILE A 154 0.81 -10.16 4.48
C ILE A 154 2.11 -10.69 5.10
N PRO A 155 2.05 -11.42 6.23
CA PRO A 155 3.24 -11.97 6.86
C PRO A 155 3.80 -13.19 6.11
N ASN A 156 5.05 -13.53 6.39
CA ASN A 156 5.77 -14.69 5.84
C ASN A 156 6.00 -14.60 4.33
N ASN A 157 5.57 -15.59 3.55
CA ASN A 157 5.76 -15.60 2.10
C ASN A 157 4.56 -14.94 1.43
N SER A 158 4.81 -13.82 0.76
CA SER A 158 3.83 -13.04 0.00
C SER A 158 4.26 -12.81 -1.45
N ALA A 159 5.23 -13.59 -1.96
CA ALA A 159 5.72 -13.48 -3.33
C ALA A 159 4.58 -13.57 -4.36
N GLY A 160 4.70 -12.80 -5.45
CA GLY A 160 3.69 -12.65 -6.50
C GLY A 160 2.41 -11.92 -6.07
N THR A 161 2.25 -11.51 -4.81
CA THR A 161 1.07 -10.74 -4.35
C THR A 161 1.33 -9.24 -4.37
N VAL A 162 0.28 -8.46 -4.67
CA VAL A 162 0.26 -6.99 -4.57
C VAL A 162 -0.95 -6.56 -3.76
N THR A 163 -0.68 -5.90 -2.63
CA THR A 163 -1.68 -5.10 -1.92
C THR A 163 -1.62 -3.68 -2.48
N THR A 164 -2.74 -3.05 -2.80
CA THR A 164 -2.79 -1.66 -3.31
C THR A 164 -3.48 -0.72 -2.33
N PHE A 165 -3.18 0.57 -2.41
CA PHE A 165 -3.94 1.66 -1.81
C PHE A 165 -3.75 2.88 -2.70
N TYR A 166 -4.78 3.21 -3.47
CA TYR A 166 -4.64 4.15 -4.58
C TYR A 166 -5.87 5.04 -4.75
N MET A 167 -5.73 6.11 -5.53
CA MET A 167 -6.84 6.94 -5.98
C MET A 167 -6.92 6.87 -7.50
N SER A 168 -8.10 6.69 -8.08
CA SER A 168 -8.27 6.63 -9.54
C SER A 168 -9.57 7.25 -10.03
N SER A 169 -9.56 7.84 -11.24
CA SER A 169 -10.75 8.26 -11.98
C SER A 169 -11.18 7.19 -12.99
N ASN A 170 -12.35 7.37 -13.62
CA ASN A 170 -12.88 6.38 -14.57
C ASN A 170 -12.46 6.70 -16.02
N GLY A 171 -12.06 5.68 -16.78
CA GLY A 171 -11.94 5.73 -18.25
C GLY A 171 -10.53 5.44 -18.77
N SER A 172 -10.36 5.52 -20.09
CA SER A 172 -9.06 5.30 -20.76
C SER A 172 -8.07 6.44 -20.53
N THR A 173 -8.56 7.64 -20.23
CA THR A 173 -7.76 8.83 -19.89
C THR A 173 -7.78 9.13 -18.39
N HIS A 174 -7.83 8.10 -17.54
CA HIS A 174 -7.93 8.27 -16.10
C HIS A 174 -6.71 9.00 -15.50
N ASP A 175 -6.94 9.64 -14.38
CA ASP A 175 -5.92 10.12 -13.47
C ASP A 175 -5.81 9.10 -12.32
N GLU A 176 -4.59 8.78 -11.85
CA GLU A 176 -4.37 7.76 -10.80
C GLU A 176 -3.13 8.07 -9.95
N ILE A 177 -3.15 7.71 -8.66
CA ILE A 177 -2.10 7.95 -7.67
C ILE A 177 -1.96 6.72 -6.76
N ASP A 178 -0.79 6.06 -6.80
CA ASP A 178 -0.67 4.69 -6.31
C ASP A 178 0.31 4.51 -5.14
N PHE A 179 -0.13 3.78 -4.11
CA PHE A 179 0.73 2.87 -3.36
C PHE A 179 0.44 1.43 -3.78
N GLU A 180 1.48 0.70 -4.12
CA GLU A 180 1.44 -0.75 -4.34
C GLU A 180 2.52 -1.41 -3.48
N PHE A 181 2.14 -2.42 -2.71
CA PHE A 181 3.02 -3.14 -1.80
C PHE A 181 3.33 -4.51 -2.41
N LEU A 182 4.51 -4.60 -3.03
CA LEU A 182 4.96 -5.80 -3.73
C LEU A 182 5.50 -6.80 -2.71
N GLY A 183 4.82 -7.94 -2.60
CA GLY A 183 5.20 -9.01 -1.68
C GLY A 183 6.48 -9.73 -2.08
N ASN A 184 7.02 -10.53 -1.16
CA ASN A 184 8.30 -11.19 -1.31
C ASN A 184 8.35 -12.54 -0.58
N VAL A 185 9.39 -13.32 -0.81
CA VAL A 185 9.62 -14.56 -0.06
C VAL A 185 9.95 -14.27 1.41
N SER A 186 9.64 -15.21 2.30
CA SER A 186 9.85 -15.05 3.75
C SER A 186 11.27 -14.57 4.08
N GLY A 187 11.37 -13.51 4.89
CA GLY A 187 12.65 -12.93 5.31
C GLY A 187 13.29 -11.98 4.31
N GLN A 188 12.68 -11.73 3.16
CA GLN A 188 13.09 -10.69 2.21
C GLN A 188 12.19 -9.44 2.34
N PRO A 189 12.71 -8.23 2.08
CA PRO A 189 11.96 -7.00 2.29
C PRO A 189 10.81 -6.84 1.30
N TYR A 190 9.70 -6.28 1.78
CA TYR A 190 8.65 -5.70 0.94
C TYR A 190 9.19 -4.50 0.15
N THR A 191 8.67 -4.31 -1.06
CA THR A 191 8.90 -3.10 -1.85
C THR A 191 7.62 -2.27 -1.89
N ILE A 192 7.69 -1.01 -1.48
CA ILE A 192 6.70 0.00 -1.87
C ILE A 192 7.01 0.42 -3.30
N HIS A 193 6.00 0.36 -4.16
CA HIS A 193 5.98 0.91 -5.49
C HIS A 193 4.97 2.08 -5.49
N THR A 194 5.38 3.22 -6.05
CA THR A 194 4.49 4.38 -6.21
C THR A 194 4.44 4.79 -7.67
N ASN A 195 3.26 5.12 -8.18
CA ASN A 195 3.06 5.59 -9.54
C ASN A 195 2.08 6.77 -9.58
N ILE A 196 2.07 7.48 -10.70
CA ILE A 196 1.14 8.59 -10.97
C ILE A 196 0.78 8.56 -12.45
N TYR A 197 -0.50 8.33 -12.74
CA TYR A 197 -1.08 8.47 -14.06
C TYR A 197 -1.74 9.84 -14.18
N CYS A 198 -1.56 10.46 -15.35
CA CYS A 198 -2.31 11.64 -15.73
C CYS A 198 -2.81 11.42 -17.16
N GLN A 199 -4.11 11.62 -17.39
CA GLN A 199 -4.75 11.48 -18.70
C GLN A 199 -4.47 10.09 -19.36
N GLY A 200 -4.46 9.03 -18.56
CA GLY A 200 -4.19 7.63 -18.97
C GLY A 200 -2.70 7.28 -19.12
N LYS A 201 -1.78 8.22 -18.85
CA LYS A 201 -0.34 8.00 -18.99
C LYS A 201 0.36 7.97 -17.62
N GLY A 202 0.76 6.77 -17.20
CA GLY A 202 1.67 6.50 -16.08
C GLY A 202 3.14 6.54 -16.52
N ASN A 203 3.90 5.48 -16.21
CA ASN A 203 5.35 5.39 -16.40
C ASN A 203 6.16 6.31 -15.46
N ARG A 204 5.69 6.47 -14.22
CA ARG A 204 6.32 7.33 -13.20
C ARG A 204 6.66 6.56 -11.94
N GLU A 205 7.16 5.34 -12.09
CA GLU A 205 7.38 4.42 -10.99
C GLU A 205 8.57 4.87 -10.11
N GLN A 206 8.38 4.85 -8.79
CA GLN A 206 9.47 4.93 -7.82
C GLN A 206 9.30 3.82 -6.79
N GLN A 207 10.38 3.09 -6.51
CA GLN A 207 10.38 1.96 -5.58
C GLN A 207 11.23 2.25 -4.34
N PHE A 208 10.78 1.72 -3.20
CA PHE A 208 11.41 1.89 -1.91
C PHE A 208 11.34 0.60 -1.09
N TYR A 209 12.42 0.26 -0.37
CA TYR A 209 12.31 -0.58 0.82
C TYR A 209 11.78 0.22 2.01
N LEU A 210 11.35 -0.47 3.06
CA LEU A 210 10.91 0.13 4.31
C LEU A 210 11.98 0.04 5.40
N TRP A 211 11.93 0.97 6.36
CA TRP A 211 12.81 1.00 7.54
C TRP A 211 12.23 0.22 8.74
N PHE A 212 11.23 -0.61 8.50
CA PHE A 212 10.53 -1.47 9.45
C PHE A 212 9.93 -2.69 8.72
N ASP A 213 9.44 -3.67 9.48
CA ASP A 213 8.65 -4.79 8.94
C ASP A 213 7.15 -4.39 8.85
N PRO A 214 6.59 -4.19 7.64
CA PRO A 214 5.19 -3.77 7.47
C PRO A 214 4.16 -4.88 7.74
N THR A 215 4.61 -6.10 8.05
CA THR A 215 3.75 -7.25 8.37
C THR A 215 3.54 -7.40 9.88
N ALA A 216 4.44 -6.83 10.69
CA ALA A 216 4.43 -6.94 12.15
C ALA A 216 3.31 -6.11 12.79
N ASP A 217 3.17 -4.84 12.42
CA ASP A 217 2.11 -3.93 12.92
C ASP A 217 1.57 -2.99 11.82
N PHE A 218 0.57 -2.18 12.17
CA PHE A 218 -0.11 -1.23 11.31
C PHE A 218 0.62 0.12 11.20
N HIS A 219 1.23 0.34 10.05
CA HIS A 219 1.87 1.61 9.67
C HIS A 219 0.90 2.51 8.90
N SER A 220 1.10 3.82 8.97
CA SER A 220 0.24 4.79 8.27
C SER A 220 0.80 5.11 6.88
N TYR A 221 -0.06 5.04 5.87
CA TYR A 221 0.25 5.35 4.48
C TYR A 221 -0.69 6.47 4.06
N SER A 222 -0.11 7.60 3.67
CA SER A 222 -0.86 8.84 3.46
C SER A 222 -0.57 9.44 2.09
N ILE A 223 -1.61 9.95 1.43
CA ILE A 223 -1.50 10.73 0.19
C ILE A 223 -2.04 12.13 0.50
N LEU A 224 -1.19 13.15 0.36
CA LEU A 224 -1.63 14.53 0.21
C LEU A 224 -1.74 14.80 -1.29
N TRP A 225 -2.93 15.08 -1.79
CA TRP A 225 -3.19 15.51 -3.15
C TRP A 225 -3.94 16.84 -3.11
N ASN A 226 -3.27 17.90 -3.54
CA ASN A 226 -3.82 19.26 -3.59
C ASN A 226 -3.51 19.94 -4.95
N PRO A 227 -4.01 21.15 -5.24
CA PRO A 227 -3.84 21.80 -6.55
C PRO A 227 -2.38 21.98 -7.00
N ALA A 228 -1.45 22.07 -6.04
CA ALA A 228 -0.05 22.36 -6.26
C ALA A 228 0.85 21.11 -6.28
N ARG A 229 0.49 20.03 -5.58
CA ARG A 229 1.35 18.84 -5.44
C ARG A 229 0.62 17.58 -5.00
N ILE A 230 1.30 16.45 -5.25
CA ILE A 230 1.04 15.15 -4.64
C ILE A 230 2.23 14.80 -3.74
N VAL A 231 2.00 14.37 -2.50
CA VAL A 231 3.03 13.87 -1.60
C VAL A 231 2.60 12.55 -0.98
N PHE A 232 3.49 11.57 -1.05
CA PHE A 232 3.35 10.25 -0.45
C PHE A 232 4.08 10.21 0.89
N PHE A 233 3.42 9.72 1.94
CA PHE A 233 3.97 9.59 3.29
C PHE A 233 3.89 8.15 3.80
N VAL A 234 4.88 7.78 4.60
CA VAL A 234 4.88 6.57 5.44
C VAL A 234 5.17 7.01 6.87
N ASP A 235 4.25 6.72 7.81
CA ASP A 235 4.28 7.20 9.20
C ASP A 235 4.58 8.71 9.32
N GLY A 236 3.92 9.52 8.49
CA GLY A 236 4.12 10.98 8.42
C GLY A 236 5.50 11.43 7.90
N THR A 237 6.32 10.51 7.39
CA THR A 237 7.58 10.82 6.71
C THR A 237 7.37 10.83 5.20
N PRO A 238 7.56 11.97 4.51
CA PRO A 238 7.40 12.03 3.06
C PRO A 238 8.47 11.20 2.36
N ILE A 239 8.08 10.41 1.36
CA ILE A 239 8.98 9.56 0.56
C ILE A 239 9.13 10.09 -0.88
N ARG A 240 8.08 10.75 -1.40
CA ARG A 240 7.97 11.25 -2.76
C ARG A 240 7.09 12.50 -2.81
N GLU A 241 7.49 13.48 -3.62
CA GLU A 241 6.70 14.68 -3.97
C GLU A 241 6.68 14.80 -5.51
N PHE A 242 5.50 15.05 -6.06
CA PHE A 242 5.27 15.35 -7.48
C PHE A 242 4.48 16.66 -7.58
N ASN A 243 5.12 17.70 -8.10
CA ASN A 243 4.53 19.03 -8.18
C ASN A 243 3.66 19.18 -9.43
N ASN A 244 2.64 20.02 -9.35
CA ASN A 244 1.95 20.51 -10.53
C ASN A 244 2.94 21.33 -11.37
N MET A 245 3.14 20.89 -12.61
CA MET A 245 4.03 21.51 -13.60
C MET A 245 3.30 21.71 -14.94
N GLU A 246 1.99 21.94 -14.91
CA GLU A 246 1.15 22.24 -16.08
C GLU A 246 1.71 23.41 -16.91
N GLU A 247 2.29 24.44 -16.25
CA GLU A 247 2.96 25.57 -16.93
C GLU A 247 4.15 25.17 -17.82
N PHE A 248 4.79 24.02 -17.53
CA PHE A 248 5.87 23.44 -18.34
C PHE A 248 5.38 22.34 -19.30
N GLY A 249 4.05 22.16 -19.39
CA GLY A 249 3.41 21.13 -20.21
C GLY A 249 3.58 19.71 -19.66
N VAL A 250 3.62 19.55 -18.34
CA VAL A 250 3.49 18.26 -17.65
C VAL A 250 2.06 18.17 -17.10
N PRO A 251 1.23 17.21 -17.54
CA PRO A 251 -0.10 17.02 -16.99
C PRO A 251 -0.06 16.71 -15.48
N PHE A 252 -1.05 17.20 -14.74
CA PHE A 252 -1.24 16.96 -13.32
C PHE A 252 -2.71 16.56 -13.07
N PRO A 253 -3.00 15.63 -12.14
CA PRO A 253 -4.35 15.10 -11.99
C PRO A 253 -5.19 16.05 -11.13
N ASN A 254 -5.76 17.10 -11.75
CA ASN A 254 -6.57 18.10 -11.05
C ASN A 254 -7.89 18.44 -11.77
N LYS A 255 -8.26 17.67 -12.80
CA LYS A 255 -9.51 17.86 -13.56
C LYS A 255 -10.53 16.74 -13.33
N GLN A 256 -10.11 15.58 -12.81
CA GLN A 256 -10.95 14.40 -12.67
C GLN A 256 -11.12 14.01 -11.19
N PRO A 257 -12.36 13.98 -10.66
CA PRO A 257 -12.62 13.47 -9.32
C PRO A 257 -12.35 11.97 -9.25
N MET A 258 -11.56 11.56 -8.26
CA MET A 258 -11.11 10.18 -8.06
C MET A 258 -11.85 9.52 -6.90
N ARG A 259 -12.04 8.20 -6.97
CA ARG A 259 -12.33 7.38 -5.79
C ARG A 259 -11.03 6.88 -5.18
N ILE A 260 -11.10 6.52 -3.89
CA ILE A 260 -10.05 5.76 -3.21
C ILE A 260 -10.38 4.28 -3.40
N PHE A 261 -9.36 3.48 -3.70
CA PHE A 261 -9.46 2.05 -3.91
C PHE A 261 -8.37 1.32 -3.11
N SER A 262 -8.64 0.05 -2.84
CA SER A 262 -7.63 -0.91 -2.42
C SER A 262 -8.02 -2.30 -2.87
N SER A 263 -7.03 -3.08 -3.28
CA SER A 263 -7.17 -4.45 -3.74
C SER A 263 -6.03 -5.31 -3.19
N LEU A 264 -6.27 -6.61 -3.11
CA LEU A 264 -5.24 -7.62 -2.95
C LEU A 264 -5.39 -8.64 -4.09
N TRP A 265 -4.36 -8.75 -4.92
CA TRP A 265 -4.37 -9.54 -6.16
C TRP A 265 -3.01 -10.18 -6.46
N ASN A 266 -2.99 -11.08 -7.45
CA ASN A 266 -1.80 -11.79 -7.90
C ASN A 266 -1.24 -11.13 -9.17
N ALA A 267 0.07 -10.89 -9.17
CA ALA A 267 0.83 -10.15 -10.17
C ALA A 267 2.16 -10.86 -10.46
N ASP A 268 2.10 -12.18 -10.64
CA ASP A 268 3.26 -13.07 -10.87
C ASP A 268 4.21 -12.56 -11.95
N ASP A 269 3.70 -11.95 -13.01
CA ASP A 269 4.48 -11.50 -14.17
C ASP A 269 5.48 -10.37 -13.86
N TRP A 270 5.37 -9.68 -12.71
CA TRP A 270 6.24 -8.54 -12.41
C TRP A 270 6.53 -8.27 -10.93
N ALA A 271 5.62 -8.57 -9.99
CA ALA A 271 5.65 -8.02 -8.64
C ALA A 271 6.92 -8.39 -7.84
N THR A 272 7.29 -9.67 -7.78
CA THR A 272 8.44 -10.11 -6.99
C THR A 272 9.66 -10.36 -7.87
N GLN A 273 10.73 -9.58 -7.62
CA GLN A 273 12.01 -9.65 -8.33
C GLN A 273 11.89 -9.48 -9.86
N GLY A 274 10.93 -8.68 -10.33
CA GLY A 274 10.65 -8.48 -11.74
C GLY A 274 10.03 -9.71 -12.39
N GLY A 275 9.10 -10.36 -11.69
CA GLY A 275 8.35 -11.53 -12.17
C GLY A 275 9.08 -12.87 -12.11
N LYS A 276 10.22 -12.94 -11.40
CA LYS A 276 11.03 -14.17 -11.30
C LYS A 276 10.54 -15.14 -10.22
N VAL A 277 9.74 -14.66 -9.28
CA VAL A 277 9.22 -15.46 -8.17
C VAL A 277 7.72 -15.34 -8.11
N HIS A 278 7.06 -16.47 -8.36
CA HIS A 278 5.61 -16.61 -8.44
C HIS A 278 4.98 -16.86 -7.06
N THR A 279 3.66 -16.69 -6.98
CA THR A 279 2.87 -16.98 -5.78
C THR A 279 2.82 -18.47 -5.47
N ASP A 280 3.34 -18.84 -4.29
CA ASP A 280 3.14 -20.16 -3.69
C ASP A 280 1.73 -20.26 -3.11
N TRP A 281 0.77 -20.69 -3.94
CA TRP A 281 -0.63 -20.87 -3.54
C TRP A 281 -0.85 -21.88 -2.39
N SER A 282 0.16 -22.66 -1.98
CA SER A 282 0.08 -23.47 -0.74
C SER A 282 0.12 -22.62 0.54
N LYS A 283 0.43 -21.33 0.44
CA LYS A 283 0.45 -20.35 1.54
C LYS A 283 -0.83 -19.51 1.61
N ALA A 284 -1.77 -19.70 0.69
CA ALA A 284 -3.07 -19.03 0.73
C ALA A 284 -3.92 -19.51 1.94
N PRO A 285 -4.82 -18.67 2.49
CA PRO A 285 -5.13 -17.32 2.04
C PRO A 285 -4.07 -16.29 2.47
N PHE A 286 -3.67 -15.44 1.52
CA PHE A 286 -2.92 -14.23 1.83
C PHE A 286 -3.89 -13.17 2.34
N VAL A 287 -3.55 -12.44 3.42
CA VAL A 287 -4.45 -11.45 4.03
C VAL A 287 -3.72 -10.14 4.31
N ALA A 288 -4.29 -9.04 3.82
CA ALA A 288 -3.90 -7.67 4.17
C ALA A 288 -4.99 -7.02 5.03
N SER A 289 -4.60 -6.16 5.98
CA SER A 289 -5.50 -5.56 6.96
C SER A 289 -5.45 -4.03 6.93
N PHE A 290 -6.61 -3.39 7.06
CA PHE A 290 -6.81 -1.94 6.91
C PHE A 290 -7.62 -1.41 8.09
N LYS A 291 -7.25 -0.27 8.67
CA LYS A 291 -8.01 0.39 9.74
C LYS A 291 -7.74 1.90 9.81
N ASN A 292 -8.48 2.58 10.68
CA ASN A 292 -8.24 3.99 11.07
C ASN A 292 -8.14 4.97 9.87
N PHE A 293 -8.95 4.78 8.82
CA PHE A 293 -9.03 5.74 7.72
C PHE A 293 -9.40 7.14 8.22
N LYS A 294 -8.71 8.14 7.66
CA LYS A 294 -8.99 9.56 7.87
C LYS A 294 -8.86 10.28 6.54
N ALA A 295 -9.73 11.25 6.31
CA ALA A 295 -9.65 12.15 5.16
C ALA A 295 -9.99 13.59 5.58
N SER A 296 -9.15 14.53 5.16
CA SER A 296 -9.55 15.93 4.97
C SER A 296 -9.65 16.11 3.46
N SER A 297 -10.84 16.37 2.92
CA SER A 297 -11.08 16.15 1.49
C SER A 297 -12.18 17.01 0.90
N CYS A 298 -11.98 17.42 -0.34
CA CYS A 298 -12.98 18.09 -1.16
C CYS A 298 -13.86 17.03 -1.83
N VAL A 299 -15.00 16.70 -1.20
CA VAL A 299 -15.95 15.69 -1.70
C VAL A 299 -16.60 16.21 -2.98
N TRP A 300 -16.59 15.41 -4.03
CA TRP A 300 -17.23 15.73 -5.30
C TRP A 300 -18.61 15.09 -5.40
N SER A 301 -19.64 15.91 -5.54
CA SER A 301 -21.04 15.46 -5.64
C SER A 301 -21.83 16.37 -6.59
N HIS A 302 -22.78 15.82 -7.33
CA HIS A 302 -23.69 16.58 -8.21
C HIS A 302 -23.04 17.58 -9.20
N GLY A 303 -21.75 17.38 -9.54
CA GLY A 303 -21.00 18.26 -10.44
C GLY A 303 -20.25 19.41 -9.77
N SER A 304 -20.21 19.46 -8.43
CA SER A 304 -19.45 20.45 -7.65
C SER A 304 -18.55 19.80 -6.59
N SER A 305 -17.57 20.59 -6.13
CA SER A 305 -16.70 20.30 -4.99
C SER A 305 -17.34 20.81 -3.69
N SER A 306 -17.07 20.13 -2.57
CA SER A 306 -17.42 20.62 -1.23
C SER A 306 -16.47 21.71 -0.71
N CYS A 307 -15.31 21.90 -1.34
CA CYS A 307 -14.42 23.04 -1.07
C CYS A 307 -14.82 24.21 -1.98
N GLY A 308 -14.91 25.41 -1.40
CA GLY A 308 -15.26 26.62 -2.13
C GLY A 308 -14.09 27.19 -2.95
N SER A 309 -14.37 28.21 -3.78
CA SER A 309 -13.34 29.06 -4.39
C SER A 309 -12.42 29.67 -3.33
N ASP A 310 -13.02 30.15 -2.25
CA ASP A 310 -12.34 30.92 -1.21
C ASP A 310 -11.37 30.05 -0.40
N ASP A 311 -11.55 28.72 -0.37
CA ASP A 311 -10.60 27.77 0.22
C ASP A 311 -9.28 27.69 -0.56
N LEU A 312 -9.33 27.96 -1.88
CA LEU A 312 -8.17 28.01 -2.76
C LEU A 312 -7.47 29.37 -2.67
N ASP A 313 -8.24 30.45 -2.62
CA ASP A 313 -7.75 31.83 -2.84
C ASP A 313 -7.46 32.64 -1.54
N SER A 314 -7.99 32.25 -0.37
CA SER A 314 -7.98 33.13 0.82
C SER A 314 -6.97 32.73 1.91
N GLU A 315 -6.04 33.61 2.28
CA GLU A 315 -5.24 33.44 3.53
C GLU A 315 -6.11 33.37 4.80
N SER A 316 -7.38 33.77 4.73
CA SER A 316 -8.34 33.72 5.84
C SER A 316 -9.31 32.54 5.80
N SER A 317 -9.11 31.54 4.93
CA SER A 317 -9.88 30.29 5.04
C SER A 317 -9.55 29.57 6.36
N GLY A 318 -10.58 29.01 7.00
CA GLY A 318 -10.47 28.46 8.35
C GLY A 318 -9.42 27.34 8.43
N PHE A 319 -8.85 27.14 9.62
CA PHE A 319 -7.80 26.14 9.91
C PHE A 319 -8.12 24.72 9.39
N GLU A 320 -9.40 24.39 9.20
CA GLU A 320 -9.89 23.10 8.71
C GLU A 320 -9.39 22.75 7.29
N ASN A 321 -9.20 23.73 6.40
CA ASN A 321 -8.79 23.51 5.01
C ASN A 321 -7.31 23.83 4.71
N ALA A 322 -6.48 24.03 5.74
CA ALA A 322 -5.04 24.31 5.58
C ALA A 322 -4.27 23.25 4.76
N TRP A 323 -4.73 21.99 4.78
CA TRP A 323 -4.16 20.88 4.01
C TRP A 323 -4.18 21.13 2.48
N LEU A 324 -5.16 21.90 1.98
CA LEU A 324 -5.33 22.19 0.55
C LEU A 324 -4.18 23.05 -0.02
N ARG A 325 -3.39 23.68 0.86
CA ARG A 325 -2.21 24.48 0.52
C ARG A 325 -0.95 24.00 1.25
N GLU A 326 -0.99 22.79 1.81
CA GLU A 326 0.13 22.23 2.56
C GLU A 326 1.35 21.99 1.66
N GLU A 327 2.50 22.45 2.14
CA GLU A 327 3.81 22.30 1.48
C GLU A 327 4.79 21.55 2.37
N LEU A 328 5.77 20.87 1.76
CA LEU A 328 6.87 20.28 2.53
C LEU A 328 7.84 21.36 3.00
N ASP A 329 7.88 21.55 4.32
CA ASP A 329 8.87 22.42 4.96
C ASP A 329 10.31 21.92 4.73
N SER A 330 11.29 22.78 5.00
CA SER A 330 12.71 22.45 4.81
C SER A 330 13.18 21.23 5.62
N LYS A 331 12.53 20.92 6.76
CA LYS A 331 12.83 19.73 7.57
C LYS A 331 12.30 18.46 6.90
N SER A 332 11.08 18.50 6.37
CA SER A 332 10.40 17.40 5.69
C SER A 332 11.04 17.09 4.34
N LEU A 333 11.46 18.11 3.58
CA LEU A 333 12.28 17.93 2.37
C LEU A 333 13.63 17.25 2.68
N ARG A 334 14.28 17.58 3.81
CA ARG A 334 15.51 16.88 4.24
C ARG A 334 15.24 15.44 4.66
N LYS A 335 14.14 15.17 5.38
CA LYS A 335 13.70 13.79 5.70
C LYS A 335 13.48 12.98 4.42
N MET A 336 12.72 13.51 3.46
CA MET A 336 12.44 12.86 2.19
C MET A 336 13.72 12.50 1.45
N ARG A 337 14.64 13.45 1.28
CA ARG A 337 15.95 13.18 0.65
C ARG A 337 16.73 12.09 1.37
N ARG A 338 16.71 12.06 2.71
CA ARG A 338 17.35 10.99 3.49
C ARG A 338 16.67 9.64 3.27
N VAL A 339 15.34 9.57 3.18
CA VAL A 339 14.64 8.32 2.83
C VAL A 339 15.06 7.88 1.43
N GLN A 340 14.98 8.78 0.45
CA GLN A 340 15.33 8.50 -0.94
C GLN A 340 16.78 7.99 -1.08
N GLN A 341 17.73 8.59 -0.35
CA GLN A 341 19.14 8.17 -0.36
C GLN A 341 19.40 6.78 0.25
N ASN A 342 18.61 6.34 1.23
CA ASN A 342 18.87 5.10 1.98
C ASN A 342 17.96 3.92 1.59
N TYR A 343 16.79 4.20 1.01
CA TYR A 343 15.75 3.19 0.80
C TYR A 343 15.17 3.14 -0.62
N MET A 344 15.41 4.13 -1.48
CA MET A 344 14.94 4.08 -2.87
C MET A 344 15.73 3.05 -3.67
N THR A 345 15.02 2.16 -4.36
CA THR A 345 15.60 1.07 -5.18
C THR A 345 15.43 1.29 -6.68
N TYR A 346 14.41 2.05 -7.09
CA TYR A 346 14.16 2.43 -8.49
C TYR A 346 13.58 3.84 -8.58
N ASN A 347 13.96 4.56 -9.63
CA ASN A 347 13.42 5.88 -9.96
C ASN A 347 13.33 6.07 -11.48
N TYR A 348 12.12 6.21 -12.01
CA TYR A 348 11.90 6.48 -13.44
C TYR A 348 12.68 7.70 -13.96
N CYS A 349 12.93 8.72 -13.11
CA CYS A 349 13.72 9.89 -13.48
C CYS A 349 15.22 9.60 -13.67
N ASP A 350 15.75 8.48 -13.19
CA ASP A 350 17.14 8.05 -13.36
C ASP A 350 17.30 6.95 -14.43
N ASP A 351 16.20 6.32 -14.87
CA ASP A 351 16.19 5.22 -15.85
C ASP A 351 16.35 5.70 -17.30
N LYS A 352 17.60 5.97 -17.68
CA LYS A 352 17.99 6.32 -19.06
C LYS A 352 17.85 5.15 -20.05
N MET A 353 17.69 3.91 -19.59
CA MET A 353 17.54 2.75 -20.47
C MET A 353 16.10 2.68 -20.98
N ARG A 354 15.12 2.86 -20.09
CA ARG A 354 13.69 2.96 -20.45
C ARG A 354 13.38 4.26 -21.20
N PHE A 355 14.00 5.38 -20.81
CA PHE A 355 13.78 6.69 -21.42
C PHE A 355 14.94 7.11 -22.34
N HIS A 356 15.29 6.24 -23.29
CA HIS A 356 16.41 6.45 -24.21
C HIS A 356 16.27 7.69 -25.13
N GLU A 357 15.05 8.12 -25.42
CA GLU A 357 14.77 9.33 -26.21
C GLU A 357 14.84 10.64 -25.40
N GLY A 358 14.94 10.54 -24.08
CA GLY A 358 14.95 11.66 -23.16
C GLY A 358 14.09 11.41 -21.92
N LEU A 359 14.60 11.84 -20.76
CA LEU A 359 13.86 11.75 -19.49
C LEU A 359 12.59 12.61 -19.51
N PRO A 360 11.53 12.23 -18.76
CA PRO A 360 10.33 13.06 -18.60
C PRO A 360 10.65 14.49 -18.14
N LYS A 361 9.85 15.48 -18.58
CA LYS A 361 10.11 16.91 -18.35
C LYS A 361 10.16 17.25 -16.86
N GLU A 362 9.28 16.65 -16.07
CA GLU A 362 9.24 16.73 -14.61
C GLU A 362 10.51 16.25 -13.92
N CYS A 363 11.37 15.50 -14.61
CA CYS A 363 12.68 15.04 -14.11
C CYS A 363 13.85 15.97 -14.47
N THR A 364 13.62 16.97 -15.34
CA THR A 364 14.68 17.78 -15.97
C THR A 364 14.49 19.28 -15.84
N THR A 365 13.26 19.78 -15.76
CA THR A 365 12.95 21.21 -15.58
C THR A 365 13.48 21.75 -14.25
N LYS A 366 14.06 22.96 -14.25
CA LYS A 366 14.46 23.68 -13.02
C LYS A 366 13.20 24.03 -12.21
N GLY A 367 13.02 23.38 -11.06
CA GLY A 367 11.77 23.39 -10.29
C GLY A 367 11.35 21.97 -9.87
N SER A 368 11.75 20.96 -10.68
CA SER A 368 11.81 19.57 -10.23
C SER A 368 12.74 19.41 -9.03
N ASN A 369 12.58 18.32 -8.27
CA ASN A 369 13.40 18.04 -7.08
C ASN A 369 14.92 17.91 -7.37
N ARG A 370 15.35 17.79 -8.65
CA ARG A 370 16.76 17.93 -9.06
C ARG A 370 17.28 19.36 -9.06
N GLY A 371 16.45 20.38 -9.28
CA GLY A 371 16.86 21.79 -9.36
C GLY A 371 17.49 22.35 -8.08
N ARG A 372 17.29 21.69 -6.93
CA ARG A 372 17.92 22.00 -5.63
C ARG A 372 19.13 21.10 -5.29
N GLN A 373 19.53 20.17 -6.17
CA GLN A 373 20.64 19.24 -5.92
C GLN A 373 22.03 19.81 -6.29
N SER A 374 22.12 20.90 -7.06
CA SER A 374 23.39 21.38 -7.64
C SER A 374 24.07 22.54 -6.89
N GLN A 375 23.57 22.97 -5.72
CA GLN A 375 24.14 24.10 -4.95
C GLN A 375 25.01 23.71 -3.75
N PHE A 376 25.20 22.42 -3.47
CA PHE A 376 26.08 21.95 -2.39
C PHE A 376 26.94 20.77 -2.85
N ARG A 377 28.08 21.09 -3.44
CA ARG A 377 29.30 20.27 -3.52
C ARG A 377 30.48 21.16 -3.12
#